data_AF-A0A2V9DNR0-F1
#
_entry.id   AF-A0A2V9DNR0-F1
#
_cell.length_a   1.000
_cell.length_b   1.000
_cell.length_c   1.000
_cell.angle_alpha   90.00
_cell.angle_beta   90.00
_cell.angle_gamma   90.00
#
_symmetry.space_group_name_H-M   'P 1'
#
loop_
_entity.id
_entity.type
_entity.pdbx_description
1 polymer ?
#
loop_
_entity_poly.entity_id
_entity_poly.type
_entity_poly.pdbx_seq_one_letter_code
_entity_poly.pdbx_strand_id
1 'polypeptide(L)'
;MKHSRLAVLRAIETKGDARAYVTSDMLRKYTTSKALAASLLDSETSVLAAGVSDFELIDVRNIKLHFFAVVSSEGDIVTSEKSAILRRTDSGWRVATFE
;
A
#
# COMPACT_ATOMS: atom_id res chain seq x y z
N MET A 1 -2.52 1.54 -13.42
CA MET A 1 -1.70 0.62 -12.61
C MET A 1 -1.95 0.94 -11.14
N LYS A 2 -2.93 0.31 -10.49
CA LYS A 2 -3.55 0.80 -9.24
C LYS A 2 -3.56 -0.20 -8.06
N HIS A 3 -2.76 -1.28 -8.06
CA HIS A 3 -2.88 -2.31 -7.01
C HIS A 3 -1.57 -2.84 -6.44
N SER A 4 -0.45 -2.10 -6.47
CA SER A 4 0.86 -2.74 -6.30
C SER A 4 1.13 -3.36 -4.92
N ARG A 5 1.03 -2.65 -3.79
CA ARG A 5 1.59 -3.16 -2.52
C ARG A 5 0.77 -4.24 -1.80
N LEU A 6 -0.55 -4.12 -1.75
CA LEU A 6 -1.43 -5.20 -1.26
C LEU A 6 -1.32 -6.43 -2.16
N ALA A 7 -1.11 -6.26 -3.46
CA ALA A 7 -0.85 -7.36 -4.35
C ALA A 7 0.56 -7.96 -4.18
N VAL A 8 1.59 -7.19 -3.81
CA VAL A 8 2.90 -7.74 -3.37
C VAL A 8 2.70 -8.65 -2.17
N LEU A 9 2.06 -8.15 -1.11
CA LEU A 9 1.89 -8.90 0.14
C LEU A 9 0.99 -10.12 -0.06
N ARG A 10 -0.15 -9.96 -0.74
CA ARG A 10 -1.04 -11.07 -1.08
C ARG A 10 -0.37 -12.08 -2.02
N ALA A 11 0.45 -11.63 -2.98
CA ALA A 11 1.24 -12.54 -3.82
C ALA A 11 2.28 -13.29 -2.99
N ILE A 12 2.93 -12.65 -2.03
CA ILE A 12 3.86 -13.30 -1.09
C ILE A 12 3.12 -14.36 -0.24
N GLU A 13 1.98 -14.01 0.36
CA GLU A 13 1.16 -14.91 1.19
C GLU A 13 0.60 -16.10 0.39
N THR A 14 0.15 -15.87 -0.84
CA THR A 14 -0.43 -16.89 -1.71
C THR A 14 0.60 -17.64 -2.56
N LYS A 15 1.90 -17.36 -2.38
CA LYS A 15 2.99 -17.85 -3.25
C LYS A 15 2.83 -17.47 -4.74
N GLY A 16 2.07 -16.42 -5.03
CA GLY A 16 1.95 -15.79 -6.34
C GLY A 16 3.16 -14.93 -6.75
N ASP A 17 3.16 -14.44 -7.99
CA ASP A 17 4.25 -13.63 -8.51
C ASP A 17 4.15 -12.15 -8.07
N ALA A 18 4.95 -11.77 -7.08
CA ALA A 18 5.03 -10.40 -6.59
C ALA A 18 5.84 -9.44 -7.49
N ARG A 19 6.51 -9.95 -8.53
CA ARG A 19 7.45 -9.16 -9.36
C ARG A 19 6.77 -8.03 -10.13
N ALA A 20 5.50 -8.21 -10.50
CA ALA A 20 4.69 -7.22 -11.19
C ALA A 20 4.43 -5.95 -10.36
N TYR A 21 4.76 -5.98 -9.08
CA TYR A 21 4.34 -4.97 -8.12
C TYR A 21 5.49 -4.32 -7.35
N VAL A 22 6.73 -4.67 -7.68
CA VAL A 22 7.95 -4.09 -7.10
C VAL A 22 8.79 -3.41 -8.18
N THR A 23 9.64 -2.47 -7.75
CA THR A 23 10.50 -1.72 -8.67
C THR A 23 11.61 -2.60 -9.24
N SER A 24 12.13 -2.22 -10.40
CA SER A 24 13.27 -2.89 -11.06
C SER A 24 14.51 -2.97 -10.16
N ASP A 25 14.76 -1.96 -9.32
CA ASP A 25 15.86 -1.97 -8.34
C ASP A 25 15.65 -3.02 -7.26
N MET A 26 14.40 -3.18 -6.77
CA MET A 26 14.04 -4.23 -5.82
C MET A 26 14.17 -5.62 -6.46
N LEU A 27 13.82 -5.77 -7.74
CA LEU A 27 14.01 -7.03 -8.49
C LEU A 27 15.48 -7.39 -8.68
N ARG A 28 16.36 -6.39 -8.87
CA ARG A 28 17.81 -6.59 -8.93
C ARG A 28 18.39 -7.00 -7.58
N LYS A 29 17.95 -6.36 -6.50
CA LYS A 29 18.42 -6.63 -5.14
C LYS A 29 17.88 -7.95 -4.57
N TYR A 30 16.65 -8.29 -4.91
CA TYR A 30 15.96 -9.49 -4.43
C TYR A 30 15.54 -10.36 -5.62
N THR A 31 16.44 -11.28 -5.98
CA THR A 31 16.36 -12.10 -7.22
C THR A 31 15.12 -13.01 -7.27
N THR A 32 14.50 -13.28 -6.12
CA THR A 32 13.28 -14.08 -6.01
C THR A 32 12.25 -13.40 -5.13
N SER A 33 10.96 -13.63 -5.43
CA SER A 33 9.83 -13.18 -4.63
C SER A 33 9.93 -13.69 -3.18
N LYS A 34 10.53 -14.87 -2.97
CA LYS A 34 10.81 -15.46 -1.66
C LYS A 34 11.91 -14.71 -0.90
N ALA A 35 12.97 -14.27 -1.57
CA ALA A 35 14.04 -13.47 -0.95
C ALA A 35 13.54 -12.08 -0.55
N LEU A 36 12.71 -11.47 -1.40
CA LEU A 36 12.02 -10.22 -1.09
C LEU A 36 11.10 -10.38 0.12
N ALA A 37 10.27 -11.43 0.13
CA ALA A 37 9.40 -11.76 1.26
C ALA A 37 10.20 -11.96 2.55
N ALA A 38 11.27 -12.76 2.50
CA ALA A 38 12.13 -13.00 3.66
C ALA A 38 12.74 -11.70 4.21
N SER A 39 13.14 -10.75 3.37
CA SER A 39 13.66 -9.46 3.83
C SER A 39 12.61 -8.53 4.45
N LEU A 40 11.34 -8.66 4.05
CA LEU A 40 10.22 -7.87 4.60
C LEU A 40 9.65 -8.47 5.88
N LEU A 41 9.84 -9.77 6.05
CA LEU A 41 9.38 -10.59 7.17
C LEU A 41 10.51 -10.90 8.17
N ASP A 42 11.72 -10.38 7.94
CA ASP A 42 12.84 -10.57 8.85
C ASP A 42 12.53 -9.85 10.17
N SER A 43 12.73 -10.56 11.29
CA SER A 43 12.34 -10.11 12.63
C SER A 43 12.98 -8.78 13.05
N GLU A 44 14.15 -8.45 12.50
CA GLU A 44 14.86 -7.19 12.78
C GLU A 44 14.38 -6.02 11.91
N THR A 45 13.53 -6.26 10.90
CA THR A 45 13.10 -5.22 9.96
C THR A 45 11.71 -4.73 10.33
N SER A 46 11.65 -3.56 10.99
CA SER A 46 10.39 -2.84 11.15
C SER A 46 10.07 -2.02 9.90
N VAL A 47 8.92 -2.29 9.26
CA VAL A 47 8.46 -1.60 8.05
C VAL A 47 7.19 -0.82 8.36
N LEU A 48 7.23 0.49 8.14
CA LEU A 48 6.02 1.32 8.07
C LEU A 48 5.84 1.82 6.63
N ALA A 49 4.74 1.44 6.01
CA ALA A 49 4.38 1.92 4.68
C ALA A 49 2.93 2.41 4.66
N ALA A 50 2.74 3.65 4.23
CA ALA A 50 1.41 4.19 3.94
C ALA A 50 1.31 4.58 2.46
N GLY A 51 0.11 4.53 1.90
CA GLY A 51 -0.11 4.93 0.51
C GLY A 51 -1.59 5.03 0.15
N VAL A 52 -1.86 5.70 -0.96
CA VAL A 52 -3.18 5.73 -1.59
C VAL A 52 -3.31 4.49 -2.48
N SER A 53 -4.29 3.63 -2.21
CA SER A 53 -4.59 2.45 -3.03
C SER A 53 -5.43 2.83 -4.24
N ASP A 54 -6.44 3.69 -4.06
CA ASP A 54 -7.31 4.12 -5.14
C ASP A 54 -7.94 5.49 -4.86
N PHE A 55 -8.58 6.07 -5.88
CA PHE A 55 -9.42 7.24 -5.75
C PHE A 55 -10.63 7.16 -6.67
N GLU A 56 -11.76 7.66 -6.17
CA GLU A 56 -13.01 7.78 -6.90
C GLU A 56 -13.43 9.25 -6.93
N LEU A 57 -13.84 9.73 -8.12
CA LEU A 57 -14.46 11.04 -8.25
C LEU A 57 -15.95 10.87 -7.93
N ILE A 58 -16.38 11.39 -6.77
CA ILE A 58 -17.80 11.38 -6.40
C ILE A 58 -18.52 12.47 -7.21
N ASP A 59 -17.95 13.69 -7.22
CA ASP A 59 -18.44 14.82 -8.01
C ASP A 59 -17.32 15.88 -8.21
N VAL A 60 -17.67 17.04 -8.77
CA VAL A 60 -16.72 18.14 -9.09
C VAL A 60 -16.02 18.73 -7.85
N ARG A 61 -16.62 18.56 -6.67
CA ARG A 61 -16.14 19.06 -5.38
C ARG A 61 -15.74 17.95 -4.41
N ASN A 62 -15.97 16.66 -4.69
CA ASN A 62 -15.70 15.57 -3.77
C ASN A 62 -14.93 14.41 -4.43
N ILE A 63 -13.84 13.98 -3.78
CA ILE A 63 -13.06 12.79 -4.14
C ILE A 63 -13.06 11.84 -2.96
N LYS A 64 -13.33 10.55 -3.18
CA LYS A 64 -13.04 9.51 -2.20
C LYS A 64 -11.62 9.01 -2.42
N LEU A 65 -10.79 9.03 -1.39
CA LEU A 65 -9.48 8.39 -1.38
C LEU A 65 -9.56 7.10 -0.58
N HIS A 66 -9.05 6.02 -1.15
CA HIS A 66 -8.76 4.79 -0.45
C HIS A 66 -7.28 4.75 -0.14
N PHE A 67 -6.92 4.51 1.11
CA PHE A 67 -5.53 4.49 1.54
C PHE A 67 -5.30 3.34 2.51
N PHE A 68 -4.07 2.88 2.53
CA PHE A 68 -3.64 1.80 3.39
C PHE A 68 -2.44 2.23 4.23
N ALA A 69 -2.32 1.59 5.39
CA ALA A 69 -1.12 1.56 6.20
C ALA A 69 -0.76 0.09 6.46
N VAL A 70 0.51 -0.24 6.29
CA VAL A 70 1.09 -1.53 6.64
C VAL A 70 2.18 -1.26 7.66
N VAL A 71 2.11 -1.99 8.77
CA VAL A 71 3.15 -2.05 9.79
C VAL A 71 3.62 -3.49 9.86
N SER A 72 4.91 -3.72 9.66
CA SER A 72 5.58 -5.00 9.94
C SER A 72 6.57 -4.77 11.09
N SER A 73 6.58 -5.61 12.10
CA SER A 73 7.58 -5.60 13.17
C SER A 73 7.67 -6.99 13.79
N GLU A 74 8.88 -7.52 13.99
CA GLU A 74 9.11 -8.80 14.67
C GLU A 74 8.33 -10.01 14.10
N GLY A 75 8.00 -9.97 12.80
CA GLY A 75 7.22 -11.01 12.12
C GLY A 75 5.71 -10.82 12.19
N ASP A 76 5.21 -9.84 12.95
CA ASP A 76 3.81 -9.45 12.94
C ASP A 76 3.54 -8.40 11.86
N ILE A 77 2.49 -8.62 11.06
CA ILE A 77 2.03 -7.67 10.05
C ILE A 77 0.62 -7.21 10.41
N VAL A 78 0.48 -5.90 10.56
CA VAL A 78 -0.82 -5.23 10.68
C VAL A 78 -1.07 -4.45 9.40
N THR A 79 -2.20 -4.73 8.76
CA THR A 79 -2.70 -3.95 7.63
C THR A 79 -3.97 -3.22 8.02
N SER A 80 -4.05 -1.94 7.70
CA SER A 80 -5.26 -1.14 7.84
C SER A 80 -5.56 -0.51 6.49
N GLU A 81 -6.76 -0.73 5.98
CA GLU A 81 -7.30 0.02 4.86
C GLU A 81 -8.42 0.92 5.39
N LYS A 82 -8.40 2.17 4.94
CA LYS A 82 -9.39 3.18 5.30
C LYS A 82 -9.71 4.01 4.08
N SER A 83 -10.81 4.74 4.18
CA SER A 83 -11.17 5.71 3.16
C SER A 83 -11.39 7.09 3.77
N ALA A 84 -11.23 8.13 2.94
CA ALA A 84 -11.52 9.49 3.33
C ALA A 84 -12.17 10.23 2.17
N ILE A 85 -13.18 11.02 2.47
CA ILE A 85 -13.74 11.97 1.51
C ILE A 85 -12.94 13.26 1.59
N LEU A 86 -12.33 13.64 0.49
CA LEU A 86 -11.76 14.96 0.27
C LEU A 86 -12.80 15.88 -0.37
N ARG A 87 -12.95 17.09 0.17
CA ARG A 87 -13.78 18.15 -0.39
C ARG A 87 -12.92 19.29 -0.90
N ARG A 88 -13.25 19.80 -2.10
CA ARG A 88 -12.60 20.97 -2.69
C ARG A 88 -13.09 22.24 -2.00
N THR A 89 -12.13 22.99 -1.48
CA THR A 89 -12.27 24.35 -0.95
C THR A 89 -11.61 25.33 -1.90
N ASP A 90 -11.79 26.64 -1.66
CA ASP A 90 -11.13 27.68 -2.44
C ASP A 90 -9.59 27.60 -2.32
N SER A 91 -9.09 26.99 -1.26
CA SER A 91 -7.66 26.76 -0.99
C SER A 91 -7.12 25.40 -1.44
N GLY A 92 -7.95 24.55 -2.08
CA GLY A 92 -7.58 23.19 -2.49
C GLY A 92 -8.39 22.09 -1.81
N TRP A 93 -7.93 20.84 -1.91
CA TRP A 93 -8.61 19.67 -1.36
C TRP A 93 -8.33 19.49 0.13
N ARG A 94 -9.36 19.24 0.94
CA ARG A 94 -9.27 19.02 2.38
C ARG A 94 -10.03 17.77 2.78
N VAL A 95 -9.54 17.03 3.78
CA VAL A 95 -10.28 15.90 4.35
C VAL A 95 -11.55 16.43 5.01
N ALA A 96 -12.69 15.91 4.58
CA ALA A 96 -14.00 16.21 5.15
C ALA A 96 -14.40 15.15 6.19
N THR A 97 -14.25 13.87 5.85
CA THR A 97 -14.66 12.74 6.69
C THR A 97 -13.73 11.54 6.45
N PHE A 98 -13.50 10.74 7.49
CA PHE A 98 -12.90 9.40 7.41
C PHE A 98 -14.00 8.33 7.48
N GLU A 99 -13.85 7.29 6.67
CA GLU A 99 -14.70 6.11 6.61
C GLU A 99 -13.88 4.85 6.90
#